data_AF-A0A2V7CGD1-F1
#
_entry.id   AF-A0A2V7CGD1-F1
#
_cell.length_a   1.000
_cell.length_b   1.000
_cell.length_c   1.000
_cell.angle_alpha   90.00
_cell.angle_beta   90.00
_cell.angle_gamma   90.00
#
_symmetry.space_group_name_H-M   'P 1'
#
loop_
_entity.id
_entity.type
_entity.pdbx_description
1 polymer ?
#
loop_
_entity_poly.entity_id
_entity_poly.type
_entity_poly.pdbx_seq_one_letter_code
_entity_poly.pdbx_strand_id
1 'polypeptide(L)' 'MRVSRKIDVNSATVEELAAVPGLERRQAQRITVNRPYAKLQDLARAGLSPRLIEHLAALLTVDPAKAMPSRR' A
#
# COMPACT_ATOMS: atom_id res chain seq x y z
N MET A 1 3.90 17.64 16.98
CA MET A 1 2.91 16.78 16.31
C MET A 1 3.65 15.89 15.33
N ARG A 2 3.72 14.56 15.55
CA ARG A 2 4.30 13.66 14.55
C ARG A 2 3.26 13.44 13.46
N VAL A 3 3.44 14.09 12.33
CA VAL A 3 2.69 13.78 11.11
C VAL A 3 3.29 12.48 10.58
N SER A 4 2.76 11.33 11.03
CA SER A 4 3.06 10.04 10.42
C SER A 4 2.49 10.08 9.00
N ARG A 5 3.32 10.50 8.04
CA ARG A 5 2.98 10.46 6.61
C ARG A 5 2.78 9.00 6.25
N LYS A 6 1.51 8.60 6.15
CA LYS A 6 1.16 7.28 5.67
C LYS A 6 1.70 7.11 4.25
N ILE A 7 2.22 5.92 3.97
CA ILE A 7 2.75 5.59 2.65
C ILE A 7 1.59 5.19 1.75
N ASP A 8 1.43 5.86 0.62
CA ASP A 8 0.38 5.55 -0.34
C ASP A 8 0.75 4.33 -1.18
N VAL A 9 -0.02 3.25 -1.06
CA VAL A 9 0.25 1.99 -1.75
C VAL A 9 0.13 2.08 -3.26
N ASN A 10 -0.58 3.08 -3.79
CA ASN A 10 -0.76 3.26 -5.23
C ASN A 10 0.41 3.99 -5.89
N SER A 11 1.23 4.71 -5.11
CA SER A 11 2.34 5.51 -5.67
C SER A 11 3.70 5.30 -5.05
N ALA A 12 3.78 4.68 -3.88
CA ALA A 12 5.04 4.40 -3.24
C ALA A 12 5.95 3.52 -4.12
N THR A 13 7.26 3.63 -3.93
CA THR A 13 8.20 2.69 -4.55
C THR A 13 8.23 1.36 -3.79
N VAL A 14 8.91 0.36 -4.38
CA VAL A 14 9.13 -0.92 -3.70
C VAL A 14 9.96 -0.73 -2.43
N GLU A 15 10.94 0.17 -2.47
CA GLU A 15 11.82 0.51 -1.35
C GLU A 15 11.04 1.18 -0.22
N GLU A 16 10.17 2.14 -0.53
CA GLU A 16 9.33 2.82 0.45
C GLU A 16 8.36 1.86 1.14
N LEU A 17 7.74 0.96 0.36
CA LEU A 17 6.89 -0.09 0.91
C LEU A 17 7.70 -1.06 1.77
N ALA A 18 8.87 -1.51 1.31
CA ALA A 18 9.73 -2.43 2.06
C ALA A 18 10.33 -1.82 3.34
N ALA A 19 10.33 -0.48 3.45
CA ALA A 19 10.72 0.22 4.67
C ALA A 19 9.62 0.21 5.76
N VAL A 20 8.40 -0.25 5.43
CA VAL A 20 7.29 -0.36 6.38
C VAL A 20 7.52 -1.56 7.31
N PRO A 21 7.54 -1.36 8.64
CA PRO A 21 7.64 -2.46 9.59
C PRO A 21 6.58 -3.54 9.34
N GLY A 22 7.04 -4.78 9.19
CA GLY A 22 6.18 -5.94 8.90
C GLY A 22 5.89 -6.18 7.42
N LEU A 23 6.32 -5.30 6.50
CA LEU A 23 6.24 -5.54 5.07
C LEU A 23 7.58 -6.00 4.50
N GLU A 24 7.58 -7.13 3.80
CA GLU A 24 8.78 -7.63 3.13
C GLU A 24 8.91 -7.07 1.70
N ARG A 25 10.14 -6.99 1.18
CA ARG A 25 10.40 -6.58 -0.21
C ARG A 25 9.61 -7.40 -1.24
N ARG A 26 9.43 -8.72 -1.02
CA ARG A 26 8.61 -9.57 -1.91
C ARG A 26 7.14 -9.16 -1.90
N GLN A 27 6.59 -8.82 -0.73
CA GLN A 27 5.22 -8.33 -0.62
C GLN A 27 5.08 -6.95 -1.26
N ALA A 28 6.03 -6.04 -1.04
CA ALA A 28 6.09 -4.72 -1.69
C ALA A 28 6.06 -4.82 -3.23
N GLN A 29 6.84 -5.75 -3.81
CA GLN A 29 6.82 -6.00 -5.25
C GLN A 29 5.45 -6.47 -5.74
N ARG A 30 4.82 -7.41 -5.03
CA ARG A 30 3.46 -7.88 -5.34
C ARG A 30 2.46 -6.75 -5.25
N ILE A 31 2.61 -5.84 -4.29
CA ILE A 31 1.78 -4.66 -4.17
C ILE A 31 1.90 -3.81 -5.43
N THR A 32 3.11 -3.47 -5.85
CA THR A 32 3.37 -2.65 -7.05
C THR A 32 2.79 -3.28 -8.33
N VAL A 33 2.92 -4.60 -8.50
CA VAL A 33 2.42 -5.32 -9.68
C VAL A 33 0.89 -5.34 -9.77
N ASN A 34 0.18 -5.41 -8.63
CA ASN A 34 -1.28 -5.55 -8.59
C ASN A 34 -2.02 -4.20 -8.37
N ARG A 35 -1.33 -3.06 -8.53
CA ARG A 35 -1.96 -1.73 -8.53
C ARG A 35 -2.92 -1.58 -9.73
N PRO A 36 -3.94 -0.73 -9.65
CA PRO A 36 -4.31 0.12 -8.52
C PRO A 36 -5.19 -0.59 -7.48
N TYR A 37 -5.14 -0.10 -6.23
CA TYR A 37 -6.01 -0.51 -5.13
C TYR A 37 -7.01 0.60 -4.80
N ALA A 38 -8.28 0.23 -4.59
CA ALA A 38 -9.30 1.17 -4.16
C ALA A 38 -9.32 1.32 -2.63
N LYS A 39 -9.03 0.23 -1.91
CA LYS A 39 -8.97 0.18 -0.44
C LYS A 39 -7.81 -0.69 0.04
N LEU A 40 -7.34 -0.51 1.28
CA LEU A 40 -6.25 -1.31 1.85
C LEU A 40 -6.58 -2.82 1.88
N GLN A 41 -7.85 -3.18 2.05
CA GLN A 41 -8.30 -4.58 2.02
C GLN A 41 -8.00 -5.26 0.67
N ASP A 42 -7.88 -4.50 -0.42
CA ASP A 42 -7.57 -5.04 -1.75
C ASP A 42 -6.12 -5.55 -1.84
N LEU A 43 -5.26 -5.21 -0.88
CA LEU A 43 -3.91 -5.79 -0.75
C LEU A 43 -3.95 -7.31 -0.54
N ALA A 44 -5.10 -7.88 -0.16
CA ALA A 44 -5.32 -9.32 -0.14
C ALA A 44 -5.10 -9.97 -1.53
N ARG A 45 -5.33 -9.22 -2.63
CA ARG A 45 -5.04 -9.66 -4.01
C ARG A 45 -3.54 -9.80 -4.27
N ALA A 46 -2.73 -8.96 -3.62
CA ALA A 46 -1.27 -9.11 -3.57
C ALA A 46 -0.83 -10.22 -2.60
N GLY A 47 -1.77 -11.00 -2.05
CA GLY A 47 -1.54 -12.12 -1.15
C GLY A 47 -1.05 -11.75 0.24
N LEU A 48 -1.40 -10.56 0.72
CA LEU A 48 -1.22 -10.19 2.11
C LEU A 48 -2.34 -10.80 2.96
N SER A 49 -2.01 -11.20 4.19
CA SER A 49 -3.00 -11.72 5.14
C SER A 49 -3.84 -10.58 5.72
N PRO A 50 -5.11 -10.82 6.09
CA PRO A 50 -5.96 -9.79 6.69
C PRO A 50 -5.35 -9.14 7.94
N ARG A 51 -4.73 -9.95 8.81
CA ARG A 51 -4.03 -9.47 10.01
C ARG A 51 -2.87 -8.51 9.68
N LEU A 52 -2.10 -8.82 8.63
CA LEU A 52 -1.02 -7.95 8.19
C LEU A 52 -1.59 -6.64 7.64
N ILE A 53 -2.66 -6.69 6.84
CA ILE A 53 -3.32 -5.50 6.29
C ILE A 53 -3.83 -4.58 7.39
N GLU A 54 -4.44 -5.13 8.44
CA GLU A 54 -4.89 -4.36 9.61
C GLU A 54 -3.74 -3.64 10.31
N HIS A 55 -2.61 -4.33 10.52
CA HIS A 55 -1.43 -3.71 11.11
C HIS A 55 -0.87 -2.59 10.22
N LEU A 56 -0.82 -2.85 8.91
CA LEU A 56 -0.35 -1.88 7.93
C LEU A 56 -1.28 -0.69 7.77
N ALA A 57 -2.58 -0.77 8.12
CA ALA A 57 -3.53 0.34 7.99
C ALA A 57 -3.20 1.57 8.87
N ALA A 58 -2.39 1.37 9.92
CA ALA A 58 -1.83 2.47 10.71
C ALA A 58 -0.75 3.26 9.95
N LEU A 59 -0.06 2.62 9.01
CA LEU A 59 1.14 3.12 8.32
C LEU A 59 0.94 3.37 6.82
N LEU A 60 -0.03 2.70 6.22
CA LEU A 60 -0.36 2.77 4.80
C LEU A 60 -1.66 3.52 4.57
N THR A 61 -1.76 4.12 3.39
CA THR A 61 -2.99 4.73 2.88
C THR A 61 -3.19 4.35 1.42
N VAL A 62 -4.39 4.61 0.94
CA VAL A 62 -4.79 4.49 -0.46
C VAL A 62 -5.38 5.83 -0.82
N ASP A 63 -4.75 6.53 -1.76
CA ASP A 63 -5.34 7.74 -2.30
C ASP A 63 -6.28 7.36 -3.47
N PRO A 64 -7.60 7.57 -3.32
CA PRO A 64 -8.56 7.25 -4.38
C PRO A 64 -8.32 8.09 -5.66
N ALA A 65 -7.70 9.27 -5.55
CA ALA A 65 -7.35 10.08 -6.72
C ALA A 65 -6.25 9.44 -7.58
N LYS A 66 -5.41 8.59 -6.97
CA LYS A 66 -4.36 7.81 -7.66
C LYS A 66 -4.80 6.42 -8.07
N ALA A 67 -5.92 5.93 -7.53
CA ALA A 67 -6.49 4.65 -7.92
C ALA A 67 -7.19 4.72 -9.29
N MET A 68 -7.68 5.88 -9.70
CA MET A 68 -8.22 6.12 -11.04
C MET A 68 -7.13 6.69 -11.96
N PRO A 69 -6.97 6.18 -13.20
CA PRO A 69 -6.17 6.89 -14.19
C PRO A 69 -6.84 8.25 -14.40
N SER A 70 -6.09 9.32 -14.11
CA SER A 70 -6.52 10.68 -14.37
C SER A 70 -6.92 10.77 -15.84
N ARG A 71 -8.22 10.89 -16.10
CA ARG A 71 -8.75 11.23 -17.41
C ARG A 71 -8.29 12.67 -17.70
N ARG A 72 -7.19 12.80 -18.43
CA ARG A 72 -6.84 14.02 -19.17
C ARG A 72 -7.18 13.82 -20.63
#